data_AF-A0AAU9TA47-F1
#
_entry.id   AF-A0AAU9TA47-F1
#
_cell.length_a   1.000
_cell.length_b   1.000
_cell.length_c   1.000
_cell.angle_alpha   90.00
_cell.angle_beta   90.00
_cell.angle_gamma   90.00
#
_symmetry.space_group_name_H-M   'P 1'
#
loop_
_entity.id
_entity.type
_entity.pdbx_description
1 polymer ?
#
loop_
_entity_poly.entity_id
_entity_poly.type
_entity_poly.pdbx_seq_one_letter_code
_entity_poly.pdbx_strand_id
1 'polypeptide(L)'
;MSNLQAAYAAAFKNVRPSADDLPEDLAMIVTSCWKEDPNDRPNFTEIIQVLLRYLSTISAPELVPPSIKRVFSSENAVLPPESPGTCSLMAVRDGGDQNPTDVNSPEKEVRGSFFCCC
;
A
#
# COMPACT_ATOMS: atom_id res chain seq x y z
N MET A 1 -17.97 24.55 -7.16
CA MET A 1 -17.12 25.22 -8.17
C MET A 1 -16.73 24.20 -9.21
N SER A 2 -16.70 24.56 -10.49
CA SER A 2 -16.10 23.72 -11.53
C SER A 2 -14.57 23.83 -11.50
N ASN A 3 -13.87 22.85 -12.07
CA ASN A 3 -12.41 22.87 -12.18
C ASN A 3 -11.90 24.14 -12.89
N LEU A 4 -12.62 24.60 -13.92
CA LEU A 4 -12.27 25.82 -14.65
C LEU A 4 -12.39 27.07 -13.75
N GLN A 5 -13.44 27.15 -12.93
CA GLN A 5 -13.61 28.25 -11.98
C GLN A 5 -12.51 28.27 -10.93
N ALA A 6 -12.12 27.10 -10.42
CA ALA A 6 -11.04 26.98 -9.45
C ALA A 6 -9.69 27.40 -10.05
N ALA A 7 -9.37 26.91 -11.27
CA ALA A 7 -8.15 27.30 -11.97
C ALA A 7 -8.10 28.81 -12.26
N TYR A 8 -9.22 29.38 -12.71
CA TYR A 8 -9.32 30.82 -12.94
C TYR A 8 -9.15 31.64 -11.65
N ALA A 9 -9.83 31.27 -10.56
CA ALA A 9 -9.71 31.95 -9.28
C ALA A 9 -8.27 31.85 -8.71
N ALA A 10 -7.62 30.71 -8.89
CA ALA A 10 -6.25 30.50 -8.45
C ALA A 10 -5.24 31.34 -9.25
N ALA A 11 -5.39 31.39 -10.58
CA ALA A 11 -4.43 32.05 -11.47
C ALA A 11 -4.59 33.57 -11.54
N PHE A 12 -5.82 34.08 -11.52
CA PHE A 12 -6.08 35.51 -11.75
C PHE A 12 -6.45 36.28 -10.50
N LYS A 13 -7.03 35.61 -9.50
CA LYS A 13 -7.44 36.24 -8.23
C LYS A 13 -6.54 35.84 -7.07
N ASN A 14 -5.53 35.00 -7.33
CA ASN A 14 -4.65 34.43 -6.31
C ASN A 14 -5.41 33.82 -5.12
N VAL A 15 -6.62 33.31 -5.37
CA VAL A 15 -7.45 32.70 -4.33
C VAL A 15 -6.87 31.34 -3.97
N ARG A 16 -6.74 31.09 -2.67
CA ARG A 16 -6.37 29.80 -2.08
C ARG A 16 -7.33 29.48 -0.93
N PRO A 17 -7.55 28.19 -0.63
CA PRO A 17 -8.19 27.80 0.63
C PRO A 17 -7.42 28.34 1.83
N SER A 18 -8.10 28.53 2.97
CA SER A 18 -7.42 28.86 4.22
C SER A 18 -6.46 27.73 4.63
N ALA A 19 -5.32 28.13 5.17
CA ALA A 19 -4.31 27.24 5.76
C ALA A 19 -4.25 27.36 7.30
N ASP A 20 -5.19 28.08 7.91
CA ASP A 20 -5.15 28.45 9.33
C ASP A 20 -5.41 27.25 10.25
N ASP A 21 -6.17 26.26 9.77
CA ASP A 21 -6.51 25.03 10.51
C ASP A 21 -5.45 23.92 10.35
N LEU A 22 -4.32 24.22 9.71
CA LEU A 22 -3.24 23.25 9.50
C LEU A 22 -2.16 23.36 10.58
N PRO A 23 -1.51 22.25 10.98
CA PRO A 23 -0.27 22.27 11.73
C PRO A 23 0.77 23.17 11.07
N GLU A 24 1.55 23.89 11.87
CA GLU A 24 2.47 24.95 11.38
C GLU A 24 3.38 24.47 10.24
N ASP A 25 3.98 23.28 10.37
CA ASP A 25 4.83 22.67 9.34
C ASP A 25 4.06 22.42 8.03
N LEU A 26 2.80 21.96 8.11
CA LEU A 26 1.97 21.71 6.92
C LEU A 26 1.49 23.01 6.29
N ALA A 27 1.08 24.00 7.11
CA ALA A 27 0.71 25.33 6.62
C ALA A 27 1.89 25.97 5.86
N MET A 28 3.10 25.84 6.39
CA MET A 28 4.33 26.34 5.77
C MET A 28 4.61 25.69 4.41
N ILE A 29 4.51 24.36 4.31
CA ILE A 29 4.72 23.64 3.05
C ILE A 29 3.69 24.07 2.00
N VAL A 30 2.41 24.04 2.37
CA VAL A 30 1.29 24.32 1.46
C VAL A 30 1.36 25.75 0.92
N THR A 31 1.61 26.73 1.79
CA THR A 31 1.72 28.13 1.38
C THR A 31 2.97 28.40 0.53
N SER A 32 4.08 27.71 0.80
CA SER A 32 5.29 27.79 -0.04
C SER A 32 5.05 27.24 -1.46
N CYS A 33 4.30 26.16 -1.59
CA CYS A 33 3.88 25.63 -2.90
C CYS A 33 2.96 26.58 -3.68
N TRP A 34 2.30 27.53 -3.00
CA TRP A 34 1.36 28.47 -3.61
C TRP A 34 1.97 29.81 -4.03
N LYS A 35 3.29 29.99 -3.85
CA LYS A 35 4.01 31.20 -4.27
C LYS A 35 3.73 31.54 -5.74
N GLU A 36 3.50 32.82 -6.00
CA GLU A 36 3.17 33.29 -7.34
C GLU A 36 4.35 33.08 -8.28
N ASP A 37 5.56 33.48 -7.86
CA ASP A 37 6.81 33.18 -8.56
C ASP A 37 7.08 31.67 -8.55
N PRO A 38 7.25 31.03 -9.72
CA PRO A 38 7.64 29.62 -9.82
C PRO A 38 8.98 29.30 -9.15
N ASN A 39 9.92 30.24 -9.09
CA ASN A 39 11.25 30.03 -8.51
C ASN A 39 11.24 30.01 -6.99
N ASP A 40 10.24 30.64 -6.37
CA ASP A 40 10.04 30.63 -4.92
C ASP A 40 9.38 29.33 -4.42
N ARG A 41 8.90 28.50 -5.35
CA ARG A 41 8.25 27.24 -5.00
C ARG A 41 9.31 26.18 -4.68
N PRO A 42 9.13 25.41 -3.60
CA PRO A 42 10.04 24.33 -3.28
C PRO A 42 10.02 23.27 -4.38
N ASN A 43 11.18 22.66 -4.63
CA ASN A 43 11.25 21.50 -5.51
C ASN A 43 10.74 20.25 -4.79
N PHE A 44 10.47 19.18 -5.55
CA PHE A 44 9.91 17.95 -4.97
C PHE A 44 10.80 17.32 -3.89
N THR A 45 12.12 17.43 -4.01
CA THR A 45 13.04 16.91 -2.98
C THR A 45 12.84 17.65 -1.66
N GLU A 46 12.72 18.97 -1.70
CA GLU A 46 12.45 19.79 -0.51
C GLU A 46 11.09 19.46 0.10
N ILE A 47 10.04 19.37 -0.74
CA ILE A 47 8.69 19.00 -0.29
C ILE A 47 8.72 17.65 0.44
N ILE A 48 9.36 16.63 -0.15
CA ILE A 48 9.46 15.29 0.44
C ILE A 48 10.20 15.34 1.77
N GLN A 49 11.31 16.09 1.86
CA GLN A 49 12.08 16.20 3.10
C GLN A 49 11.28 16.81 4.25
N VAL A 50 10.52 17.88 3.99
CA VAL A 50 9.71 18.51 5.04
C VAL A 50 8.55 17.59 5.44
N LEU A 51 7.91 16.92 4.48
CA LEU A 51 6.85 15.94 4.78
C LEU A 51 7.37 14.77 5.63
N LEU A 52 8.54 14.21 5.30
CA LEU A 52 9.16 13.14 6.10
C LEU A 52 9.51 13.61 7.52
N ARG A 53 10.02 14.84 7.66
CA ARG A 53 10.28 15.45 8.97
C ARG A 53 8.98 15.55 9.77
N TYR A 54 7.91 16.08 9.18
CA TYR A 54 6.62 16.20 9.83
C TYR A 54 6.05 14.83 10.24
N LEU A 55 6.14 13.81 9.39
CA LEU A 55 5.69 12.46 9.76
C LEU A 55 6.49 11.87 10.92
N SER A 56 7.79 12.19 11.02
CA SER A 56 8.62 11.73 12.14
C SER A 56 8.25 12.37 13.48
N THR A 57 7.71 13.60 13.48
CA THR A 57 7.29 14.27 14.73
C THR A 57 5.94 13.73 15.22
N ILE A 58 5.04 13.35 14.31
CA ILE A 58 3.75 12.72 14.66
C ILE A 58 3.96 11.27 15.11
N SER A 59 4.91 10.56 14.49
CA SER A 59 5.24 9.16 14.79
C SER A 59 6.12 9.01 16.03
N ALA A 60 6.02 9.92 17.02
CA ALA A 60 6.72 9.78 18.28
C ALA A 60 6.58 8.32 18.76
N PRO A 61 7.69 7.60 19.01
CA PRO A 61 7.60 6.25 19.53
C PRO A 61 6.85 6.40 20.84
N GLU A 62 5.64 5.84 20.90
CA GLU A 62 4.95 5.64 22.15
C GLU A 62 6.01 5.01 23.06
N LEU A 63 6.43 5.73 24.11
CA LEU A 63 7.27 5.20 25.16
C LEU A 63 6.40 4.17 25.88
N VAL A 64 6.12 3.05 25.23
CA VAL A 64 5.55 1.89 25.89
C VAL A 64 6.69 1.48 26.83
N PRO A 65 6.57 1.68 28.15
CA PRO A 65 7.57 1.14 29.06
C PRO A 65 7.68 -0.35 28.74
N PRO A 66 8.90 -0.93 28.71
CA PRO A 66 9.07 -2.32 28.33
C PRO A 66 8.10 -3.13 29.18
N SER A 67 7.09 -3.68 28.52
CA SER A 67 6.16 -4.59 29.15
C SER A 67 7.03 -5.77 29.53
N ILE A 68 7.49 -5.79 30.78
CA ILE A 68 8.18 -6.92 31.39
C ILE A 68 7.15 -8.04 31.32
N LYS A 69 7.17 -8.78 30.21
CA LYS A 69 6.54 -10.08 30.10
C LYS A 69 7.29 -10.94 31.09
N ARG A 70 6.78 -10.94 32.32
CA ARG A 70 7.22 -11.80 33.40
C ARG A 70 7.30 -13.20 32.81
N VAL A 71 8.53 -13.68 32.65
CA VAL A 71 8.82 -15.06 32.27
C VAL A 71 8.27 -15.92 33.39
N PHE A 72 7.02 -16.35 33.26
CA PHE A 72 6.61 -17.58 33.90
C PHE A 72 7.01 -18.68 32.95
N SER A 73 8.09 -19.37 33.31
CA SER A 73 8.38 -20.69 32.75
C SER A 73 7.11 -21.53 32.89
N SER A 74 6.41 -21.77 31.79
CA SER A 74 5.53 -22.94 31.74
C SER A 74 6.44 -24.13 31.59
N GLU A 75 6.52 -24.91 32.66
CA GLU A 75 7.17 -26.21 32.75
C GLU A 75 6.94 -27.05 31.48
N ASN A 76 8.00 -27.66 30.95
CA ASN A 76 7.92 -28.60 29.85
C ASN A 76 7.03 -29.79 30.25
N ALA A 77 5.77 -29.79 29.84
CA ALA A 77 4.94 -30.99 29.91
C ALA A 77 5.44 -31.98 28.85
N VAL A 78 6.20 -32.98 29.30
CA VAL A 78 6.58 -34.14 28.50
C VAL A 78 5.31 -34.87 28.10
N LEU A 79 4.96 -34.81 26.81
CA LEU A 79 3.89 -35.64 26.25
C LEU A 79 4.37 -37.09 26.21
N PRO A 80 3.56 -38.06 26.66
CA PRO A 80 3.93 -39.47 26.55
C PRO A 80 4.07 -39.88 25.08
N PRO A 81 5.04 -40.75 24.74
CA PRO A 81 5.24 -41.18 23.37
C PRO A 81 4.33 -42.36 23.01
N GLU A 82 4.14 -42.52 21.70
CA GLU A 82 3.64 -43.69 20.96
C GLU A 82 2.11 -43.96 20.96
N SER A 83 1.43 -43.47 19.91
CA SER A 83 0.18 -44.09 19.44
C SER A 83 0.52 -45.26 18.51
N PRO A 84 -0.01 -46.48 18.75
CA PRO A 84 0.22 -47.66 17.93
C PRO A 84 -0.20 -47.43 16.47
N GLY A 85 0.68 -47.80 15.53
CA GLY A 85 0.56 -47.50 14.12
C GLY A 85 -0.72 -48.00 13.44
N THR A 86 -1.28 -47.15 12.58
CA THR A 86 -2.28 -47.58 11.59
C THR A 86 -1.55 -48.10 10.35
N CYS A 87 -1.03 -49.31 10.47
CA CYS A 87 -0.75 -50.20 9.35
C CYS A 87 -2.08 -50.83 8.90
N SER A 88 -2.81 -50.17 8.00
CA SER A 88 -3.97 -50.70 7.25
C SER A 88 -4.36 -49.64 6.20
N LEU A 89 -4.40 -49.83 4.89
CA LEU A 89 -4.23 -50.96 3.99
C LEU A 89 -3.85 -50.35 2.62
N MET A 90 -2.94 -50.98 1.87
CA MET A 90 -2.69 -50.64 0.46
C MET A 90 -3.86 -51.11 -0.43
N ALA A 91 -4.27 -50.25 -1.38
CA ALA A 91 -4.77 -50.63 -2.71
C ALA A 91 -4.66 -49.36 -3.60
N VAL A 92 -3.64 -49.15 -4.44
CA VAL A 92 -3.28 -49.83 -5.70
C VAL A 92 -4.36 -49.67 -6.78
N ARG A 93 -3.92 -49.07 -7.91
CA ARG A 93 -4.47 -49.01 -9.29
C ARG A 93 -5.34 -47.79 -9.61
N ASP A 94 -5.28 -47.18 -10.79
CA ASP A 94 -4.49 -47.27 -12.02
C ASP A 94 -4.97 -46.09 -12.89
N GLY A 95 -4.22 -45.74 -13.93
CA GLY A 95 -4.41 -44.55 -14.76
C GLY A 95 -5.73 -44.46 -15.52
N GLY A 96 -5.89 -43.34 -16.22
CA GLY A 96 -7.05 -43.11 -17.09
C GLY A 96 -7.22 -41.67 -17.52
N ASP A 97 -6.29 -41.18 -18.34
CA ASP A 97 -6.44 -40.00 -19.19
C ASP A 97 -7.58 -40.23 -20.19
N GLN A 98 -8.68 -39.44 -20.15
CA GLN A 98 -9.74 -39.42 -21.17
C GLN A 98 -10.46 -38.06 -21.22
N ASN A 99 -10.00 -37.17 -22.09
CA ASN A 99 -10.86 -36.29 -22.89
C ASN A 99 -11.28 -37.12 -24.14
N PRO A 100 -12.50 -37.01 -24.71
CA PRO A 100 -12.66 -36.03 -25.82
C PRO A 100 -14.10 -35.52 -26.12
N THR A 101 -14.13 -34.43 -26.92
CA THR A 101 -15.13 -34.04 -27.95
C THR A 101 -16.57 -33.65 -27.50
N ASP A 102 -17.26 -32.64 -28.07
CA ASP A 102 -17.19 -32.08 -29.43
C ASP A 102 -17.91 -30.72 -29.57
N VAL A 103 -17.37 -29.87 -30.46
CA VAL A 103 -18.01 -29.04 -31.51
C VAL A 103 -19.17 -28.06 -31.16
N ASN A 104 -18.89 -26.75 -31.27
CA ASN A 104 -19.38 -25.93 -32.41
C ASN A 104 -18.63 -24.58 -32.53
N SER A 105 -18.28 -24.22 -33.78
CA SER A 105 -17.53 -23.05 -34.27
C SER A 105 -18.50 -21.95 -34.78
N PRO A 106 -18.08 -20.84 -35.44
CA PRO A 106 -16.88 -19.99 -35.36
C PRO A 106 -17.28 -18.53 -34.91
N GLU A 107 -16.43 -17.53 -34.65
CA GLU A 107 -15.81 -16.63 -35.64
C GLU A 107 -15.08 -15.48 -34.91
N LYS A 108 -13.98 -15.03 -35.53
CA LYS A 108 -13.27 -13.72 -35.48
C LYS A 108 -11.92 -13.62 -34.73
N GLU A 109 -10.89 -13.55 -35.58
CA GLU A 109 -9.46 -13.23 -35.39
C GLU A 109 -9.21 -12.03 -34.45
N VAL A 110 -8.28 -12.14 -33.49
CA VAL A 110 -6.84 -11.80 -33.55
C VAL A 110 -6.55 -10.37 -34.04
N ARG A 111 -6.12 -9.49 -33.12
CA ARG A 111 -4.74 -8.96 -33.01
C ARG A 111 -4.67 -7.75 -32.08
N GLY A 112 -4.35 -7.95 -30.80
CA GLY A 112 -4.00 -6.88 -29.87
C GLY A 112 -2.51 -6.93 -29.55
N SER A 113 -1.73 -6.04 -30.17
CA SER A 113 -0.27 -5.98 -30.04
C SER A 113 0.14 -5.53 -28.63
N PHE A 114 0.96 -6.34 -27.96
CA PHE A 114 1.67 -5.97 -26.74
C PHE A 114 2.75 -4.94 -27.07
N PHE A 115 2.66 -3.73 -26.51
CA PHE A 115 3.76 -2.77 -26.53
C PHE A 115 4.62 -2.98 -25.28
N CYS A 116 5.81 -3.53 -25.48
CA CYS A 116 6.93 -3.49 -24.55
C CYS A 116 7.77 -2.26 -24.92
N CYS A 117 7.88 -1.29 -24.01
CA CYS A 117 8.84 -0.20 -24.14
C CYS A 117 10.09 -0.55 -23.33
N CYS A 118 11.20 -0.72 -24.06
CA CYS A 118 12.55 -0.60 -23.52
C CYS A 118 12.88 0.87 -23.23
#